data_AF-A0A7J2HR26-F1
#
_entry.id   AF-A0A7J2HR26-F1
#
_cell.length_a   1.000
_cell.length_b   1.000
_cell.length_c   1.000
_cell.angle_alpha   90.00
_cell.angle_beta   90.00
_cell.angle_gamma   90.00
#
_symmetry.space_group_name_H-M   'P 1'
#
loop_
_entity.id
_entity.type
_entity.pdbx_description
1 polymer ?
#
loop_
_entity_poly.entity_id
_entity_poly.type
_entity_poly.pdbx_seq_one_letter_code
_entity_poly.pdbx_strand_id
1 'polypeptide(L)'
;MKMLKKGINFMGKSVKKFFLRLSDPSIILFSTLILIFSLAVIIRSIPLKWGLFLTEFDPYYEYYLAKKTLEKGVLWWFQYSPSQREFDTLFWYPYGRDLRRTSQPGVPILVTLIYIFL
;
A
#
# COMPACT_ATOMS: atom_id res chain seq x y z
N MET A 1 -0.16 58.89 6.94
CA MET A 1 -1.44 58.19 6.72
C MET A 1 -1.61 57.54 5.33
N LYS A 2 -1.08 58.09 4.23
CA LYS A 2 -1.21 57.49 2.87
C LYS A 2 -0.43 56.17 2.65
N MET A 3 0.76 56.01 3.26
CA MET A 3 1.56 54.78 3.13
C MET A 3 0.91 53.56 3.79
N LEU A 4 0.32 53.74 4.98
CA LEU A 4 -0.42 52.70 5.71
C LEU A 4 -1.63 52.17 4.92
N LYS A 5 -2.44 53.07 4.33
CA LYS A 5 -3.55 52.67 3.45
C LYS A 5 -3.09 51.92 2.19
N LYS A 6 -1.91 52.24 1.66
CA LYS A 6 -1.33 51.58 0.48
C LYS A 6 -0.85 50.16 0.81
N GLY A 7 -0.22 49.97 1.97
CA GLY A 7 0.19 48.65 2.49
C GLY A 7 -0.97 47.71 2.78
N ILE A 8 -2.04 48.22 3.42
CA ILE A 8 -3.27 47.45 3.69
C ILE A 8 -3.96 47.02 2.38
N ASN A 9 -4.03 47.92 1.38
CA ASN A 9 -4.61 47.61 0.06
C ASN A 9 -3.75 46.62 -0.74
N PHE A 10 -2.42 46.68 -0.61
CA PHE A 10 -1.51 45.71 -1.24
C PHE A 10 -1.67 44.32 -0.62
N MET A 11 -1.73 44.24 0.71
CA MET A 11 -1.94 42.99 1.44
C MET A 11 -3.30 42.36 1.11
N GLY A 12 -4.37 43.16 1.05
CA GLY A 12 -5.70 42.68 0.65
C GLY A 12 -5.75 42.15 -0.79
N LYS A 13 -5.02 42.77 -1.73
CA LYS A 13 -4.90 42.28 -3.12
C LYS A 13 -4.12 40.96 -3.19
N SER A 14 -3.05 40.83 -2.43
CA SER A 14 -2.25 39.59 -2.36
C SER A 14 -3.06 38.44 -1.76
N VAL A 15 -3.80 38.69 -0.68
CA VAL A 15 -4.69 37.71 -0.06
C VAL A 15 -5.81 37.30 -1.02
N LYS A 16 -6.46 38.24 -1.71
CA LYS A 16 -7.50 37.93 -2.70
C LYS A 16 -6.95 37.11 -3.87
N LYS A 17 -5.76 37.44 -4.37
CA LYS A 17 -5.08 36.67 -5.44
C LYS A 17 -4.75 35.25 -5.01
N PHE A 18 -4.37 35.06 -3.74
CA PHE A 18 -4.13 33.75 -3.16
C PHE A 18 -5.41 32.92 -3.07
N PHE A 19 -6.49 33.49 -2.52
CA PHE A 19 -7.79 32.80 -2.47
C PHE A 19 -8.35 32.48 -3.86
N LEU A 20 -8.20 33.36 -4.84
CA LEU A 20 -8.59 33.09 -6.22
C LEU A 20 -7.81 31.93 -6.84
N ARG A 21 -6.52 31.77 -6.50
CA ARG A 21 -5.76 30.58 -6.89
C ARG A 21 -6.26 29.32 -6.18
N LEU A 22 -6.56 29.39 -4.89
CA LEU A 22 -7.10 28.24 -4.15
C LEU A 22 -8.49 27.82 -4.61
N SER A 23 -9.28 28.75 -5.17
CA SER A 23 -10.57 28.44 -5.79
C SER A 23 -10.46 27.71 -7.14
N ASP A 24 -9.24 27.47 -7.64
CA ASP A 24 -9.04 26.65 -8.83
C ASP A 24 -9.58 25.23 -8.57
N PRO A 25 -10.53 24.73 -9.38
CA PRO A 25 -11.11 23.40 -9.21
C PRO A 25 -10.07 22.27 -9.17
N SER A 26 -8.97 22.39 -9.91
CA SER A 26 -7.91 21.37 -9.92
C SER A 26 -7.13 21.33 -8.61
N ILE A 27 -6.87 22.50 -8.00
CA ILE A 27 -6.19 22.57 -6.69
C ILE A 27 -7.10 21.99 -5.61
N ILE A 28 -8.39 22.33 -5.64
CA ILE A 28 -9.38 21.77 -4.72
C ILE A 28 -9.41 20.25 -4.88
N LEU A 29 -9.59 19.73 -6.10
CA LEU A 29 -9.63 18.29 -6.38
C LEU A 29 -8.38 17.56 -5.85
N PHE A 30 -7.18 18.05 -6.19
CA PHE A 30 -5.94 17.42 -5.78
C PHE A 30 -5.75 17.46 -4.25
N SER A 31 -6.07 18.60 -3.61
CA SER A 31 -6.02 18.74 -2.16
C SER A 31 -7.00 17.79 -1.47
N THR A 32 -8.21 17.64 -2.00
CA THR A 32 -9.22 16.71 -1.48
C THR A 32 -8.75 15.26 -1.62
N LEU A 33 -8.18 14.88 -2.76
CA LEU A 33 -7.63 13.54 -2.97
C LEU A 33 -6.49 13.21 -2.00
N ILE A 34 -5.54 14.14 -1.81
CA ILE A 34 -4.46 13.98 -0.82
C ILE A 34 -5.03 13.81 0.59
N LEU A 35 -6.04 14.61 0.94
CA LEU A 35 -6.63 14.59 2.27
C LEU A 35 -7.37 13.27 2.52
N ILE A 36 -8.14 12.78 1.55
CA ILE A 36 -8.80 11.47 1.62
C ILE A 36 -7.77 10.35 1.72
N PHE A 37 -6.71 10.38 0.90
CA PHE A 37 -5.65 9.38 0.93
C PHE A 37 -4.93 9.36 2.29
N SER A 38 -4.52 10.53 2.79
CA SER A 38 -3.84 10.66 4.08
C SER A 38 -4.71 10.17 5.23
N LEU A 39 -6.00 10.54 5.22
CA LEU A 39 -6.95 10.07 6.22
C LEU A 39 -7.14 8.55 6.17
N ALA A 40 -7.23 7.97 4.97
CA ALA A 40 -7.36 6.53 4.78
C ALA A 40 -6.13 5.76 5.31
N VAL A 41 -4.92 6.29 5.11
CA VAL A 41 -3.69 5.73 5.69
C VAL A 41 -3.73 5.81 7.21
N ILE A 42 -4.02 6.99 7.78
CA ILE A 42 -4.07 7.18 9.24
C ILE A 42 -5.07 6.21 9.89
N ILE A 43 -6.28 6.09 9.35
CA ILE A 43 -7.32 5.22 9.91
C ILE A 43 -6.90 3.74 9.84
N ARG A 44 -6.33 3.29 8.71
CA ARG A 44 -5.88 1.89 8.55
C ARG A 44 -4.63 1.58 9.38
N SER A 45 -3.88 2.60 9.76
CA SER A 45 -2.72 2.50 10.64
C SER A 45 -3.08 2.51 12.13
N ILE A 46 -4.33 2.77 12.53
CA ILE A 46 -4.75 2.73 13.96
C ILE A 46 -4.36 1.42 14.66
N PRO A 47 -4.49 0.22 14.05
CA PRO A 47 -4.13 -1.03 14.70
C PRO A 47 -2.66 -1.15 15.11
N LEU A 48 -1.76 -0.34 14.54
CA LEU A 48 -0.34 -0.32 14.90
C LEU A 48 -0.09 -0.01 16.38
N LYS A 49 -1.06 0.60 17.08
CA LYS A 49 -0.95 0.89 18.52
C LYS A 49 -0.82 -0.37 19.38
N TRP A 50 -1.23 -1.52 18.87
CA TRP A 50 -1.12 -2.82 19.55
C TRP A 50 0.11 -3.62 19.11
N GLY A 51 0.91 -3.10 18.18
CA GLY A 51 2.14 -3.72 17.67
C GLY A 51 2.13 -3.98 16.17
N LEU A 52 3.30 -4.34 15.66
CA LEU A 52 3.55 -4.67 14.24
C LEU A 52 3.43 -6.18 14.05
N PHE A 53 2.21 -6.71 14.10
CA PHE A 53 1.93 -8.13 13.89
C PHE A 53 0.86 -8.32 12.83
N LEU A 54 0.88 -9.47 12.17
CA LEU A 54 -0.22 -9.88 11.32
C LEU A 54 -1.43 -10.17 12.21
N THR A 55 -2.52 -9.47 11.92
CA THR A 55 -3.81 -9.69 12.56
C THR A 55 -4.51 -10.86 11.87
N GLU A 56 -5.41 -11.53 12.61
CA GLU A 56 -6.15 -12.70 12.14
C GLU A 56 -5.27 -13.90 11.72
N PHE A 57 -5.88 -15.00 11.27
CA PHE A 57 -5.16 -16.24 10.92
C PHE A 57 -4.76 -16.29 9.44
N ASP A 58 -5.64 -15.85 8.53
CA ASP A 58 -5.44 -15.96 7.08
C ASP A 58 -4.18 -15.24 6.58
N PRO A 59 -3.82 -14.02 7.07
CA PRO A 59 -2.63 -13.32 6.57
C PRO A 59 -1.30 -14.04 6.85
N TYR A 60 -1.25 -14.92 7.85
CA TYR A 60 -0.06 -15.74 8.10
C TYR A 60 0.23 -16.70 6.94
N TYR A 61 -0.81 -17.21 6.29
CA TYR A 61 -0.66 -18.06 5.11
C TYR A 61 -0.08 -17.27 3.92
N GLU A 62 -0.59 -16.07 3.67
CA GLU A 62 -0.09 -15.19 2.61
C GLU A 62 1.37 -14.76 2.87
N TYR A 63 1.71 -14.46 4.12
CA TYR A 63 3.10 -14.19 4.52
C TYR A 63 4.02 -15.40 4.29
N TYR A 64 3.55 -16.60 4.62
CA TYR A 64 4.29 -17.84 4.34
C TYR A 64 4.53 -18.02 2.84
N LEU A 65 3.52 -17.79 2.01
CA LEU A 65 3.65 -17.84 0.55
C LEU A 65 4.64 -16.78 0.05
N ALA A 66 4.62 -15.56 0.58
CA ALA A 66 5.59 -14.52 0.23
C ALA A 66 7.02 -14.93 0.61
N LYS A 67 7.22 -15.56 1.78
CA LYS A 67 8.51 -16.12 2.18
C LYS A 67 8.97 -17.23 1.23
N LYS A 68 8.07 -18.15 0.83
CA LYS A 68 8.38 -19.18 -0.17
C LYS A 68 8.72 -18.60 -1.53
N THR A 69 8.02 -17.53 -1.92
CA THR A 69 8.28 -16.80 -3.17
C THR A 69 9.65 -16.11 -3.13
N LEU A 70 10.05 -15.56 -1.99
CA LEU A 70 11.39 -15.00 -1.79
C LEU A 70 12.47 -16.09 -1.88
N GLU A 71 12.25 -17.26 -1.27
CA GLU A 71 13.17 -18.39 -1.29
C GLU A 71 13.33 -19.01 -2.70
N LYS A 72 12.25 -19.14 -3.45
CA LYS A 72 12.22 -19.82 -4.76
C LYS A 72 12.32 -18.87 -5.96
N GLY A 73 12.14 -17.57 -5.73
CA GLY A 73 12.04 -16.54 -6.76
C GLY A 73 10.62 -16.37 -7.33
N VAL A 74 10.33 -15.18 -7.84
CA VAL A 74 9.00 -14.82 -8.39
C VAL A 74 8.59 -15.74 -9.56
N LEU A 75 9.55 -16.19 -10.37
CA LEU A 75 9.30 -17.09 -11.51
C LEU A 75 8.79 -18.48 -11.10
N TRP A 76 9.00 -18.90 -9.85
CA TRP A 76 8.56 -20.21 -9.34
C TRP A 76 7.06 -20.44 -9.48
N TRP A 77 6.25 -19.38 -9.34
CA TRP A 77 4.80 -19.44 -9.51
C TRP A 77 4.37 -19.86 -10.92
N PHE A 78 5.18 -19.55 -11.93
CA PHE A 78 4.87 -19.82 -13.34
C PHE A 78 5.47 -21.14 -13.84
N GLN A 79 6.28 -21.81 -13.02
CA GLN A 79 6.89 -23.10 -13.35
C GLN A 79 5.93 -24.25 -13.07
N TYR A 80 4.83 -24.32 -13.80
CA TYR A 80 3.87 -25.42 -13.71
C TYR A 80 4.24 -26.53 -14.70
N SER A 81 5.03 -27.50 -14.25
CA SER A 81 5.22 -28.77 -14.95
C SER A 81 4.67 -29.92 -14.10
N PRO A 82 3.93 -30.89 -14.67
CA PRO A 82 3.50 -32.09 -13.95
C PRO A 82 4.64 -32.83 -13.25
N SER A 83 5.86 -32.75 -13.79
CA SER A 83 7.08 -33.36 -13.22
C SER A 83 7.71 -32.55 -12.08
N GLN A 84 7.30 -31.31 -11.85
CA GLN A 84 7.89 -30.40 -10.85
C GLN A 84 6.91 -30.04 -9.73
N ARG A 85 5.90 -30.88 -9.47
CA ARG A 85 4.95 -30.64 -8.37
C ARG A 85 5.65 -30.75 -7.02
N GLU A 86 5.56 -29.68 -6.24
CA GLU A 86 6.10 -29.62 -4.88
C GLU A 86 4.91 -29.63 -3.92
N PHE A 87 4.85 -30.64 -3.04
CA PHE A 87 3.84 -30.74 -1.99
C PHE A 87 4.47 -30.35 -0.67
N ASP A 88 3.94 -29.30 -0.05
CA ASP A 88 4.41 -28.84 1.24
C ASP A 88 3.71 -29.61 2.36
N THR A 89 4.46 -30.46 3.08
CA THR A 89 3.96 -31.32 4.16
C THR A 89 3.64 -30.57 5.45
N LEU A 90 4.01 -29.28 5.56
CA LEU A 90 3.55 -28.43 6.66
C LEU A 90 2.04 -28.19 6.62
N PHE A 91 1.42 -28.37 5.45
CA PHE A 91 -0.03 -28.31 5.28
C PHE A 91 -0.56 -29.69 4.96
N TRP A 92 -1.58 -30.15 5.68
CA TRP A 92 -2.25 -31.44 5.44
C TRP A 92 -1.31 -32.66 5.50
N TYR A 93 -0.57 -32.79 6.62
CA TYR A 93 0.25 -33.95 6.88
C TYR A 93 -0.57 -35.27 6.83
N PRO A 94 -0.05 -36.38 6.27
CA PRO A 94 1.27 -36.54 5.65
C PRO A 94 1.34 -36.17 4.16
N TYR A 95 0.19 -35.91 3.52
CA TYR A 95 0.07 -35.81 2.06
C TYR A 95 0.65 -34.51 1.49
N GLY A 96 0.60 -33.42 2.24
CA GLY A 96 1.07 -32.12 1.79
C GLY A 96 0.06 -31.35 0.92
N ARG A 97 0.38 -30.09 0.61
CA ARG A 97 -0.40 -29.23 -0.29
C ARG A 97 0.46 -28.66 -1.40
N ASP A 98 -0.04 -28.75 -2.64
CA ASP A 98 0.55 -28.02 -3.77
C ASP A 98 0.16 -26.54 -3.70
N LEU A 99 1.07 -25.73 -3.16
CA LEU A 99 0.82 -24.31 -2.88
C LEU A 99 0.61 -23.49 -4.16
N ARG A 100 1.34 -23.78 -5.24
CA ARG A 100 1.22 -23.01 -6.49
C ARG A 100 -0.10 -23.25 -7.18
N ARG A 101 -0.57 -24.49 -7.18
CA ARG A 101 -1.82 -24.87 -7.84
C ARG A 101 -3.06 -24.40 -7.08
N THR A 102 -2.95 -24.26 -5.76
CA THR A 102 -4.11 -24.05 -4.88
C THR A 102 -4.15 -22.68 -4.21
N SER A 103 -3.29 -21.75 -4.61
CA SER A 103 -3.19 -20.41 -4.00
C SER A 103 -2.98 -19.33 -5.05
N GLN A 104 -3.40 -18.11 -4.73
CA GLN A 104 -3.29 -16.97 -5.62
C GLN A 104 -1.88 -16.34 -5.53
N PRO A 105 -1.17 -16.15 -6.66
CA PRO A 105 0.21 -15.66 -6.63
C PRO A 105 0.33 -14.14 -6.41
N GLY A 106 -0.75 -13.38 -6.58
CA GLY A 106 -0.69 -11.91 -6.67
C GLY A 106 -0.12 -11.24 -5.41
N VAL A 107 -0.71 -11.54 -4.24
CA VAL A 107 -0.26 -10.96 -2.96
C VAL A 107 1.17 -11.40 -2.62
N PRO A 108 1.51 -12.70 -2.67
CA PRO A 108 2.87 -13.16 -2.39
C PRO A 108 3.93 -12.51 -3.29
N ILE A 109 3.69 -12.43 -4.60
CA ILE A 109 4.62 -11.80 -5.54
C ILE A 109 4.80 -10.32 -5.21
N LEU A 110 3.70 -9.59 -5.01
CA LEU A 110 3.75 -8.16 -4.73
C LEU A 110 4.52 -7.88 -3.43
N VAL A 111 4.24 -8.63 -2.37
CA VAL A 111 4.95 -8.51 -1.08
C VAL A 111 6.43 -8.80 -1.25
N THR A 112 6.81 -9.88 -1.94
CA THR A 112 8.21 -10.22 -2.19
C THR A 112 8.92 -9.13 -3.00
N LEU A 113 8.30 -8.58 -4.04
CA LEU A 113 8.89 -7.51 -4.84
C LEU A 113 9.08 -6.24 -4.01
N ILE A 114 8.08 -5.82 -3.25
CA ILE A 114 8.18 -4.67 -2.34
C ILE A 114 9.34 -4.87 -1.37
N TYR A 115 9.48 -6.07 -0.78
CA TYR A 115 10.57 -6.39 0.14
C TYR A 115 11.97 -6.38 -0.51
N ILE A 116 12.07 -6.75 -1.79
CA ILE A 116 13.36 -6.73 -2.51
C ILE A 116 13.76 -5.30 -2.90
N PHE A 117 12.79 -4.44 -3.23
CA PHE A 117 13.06 -3.09 -3.73
C PHE A 117 13.24 -2.02 -2.64
N LEU A 118 12.59 -2.17 -1.48
CA LEU A 118 12.71 -1.26 -0.33
C LEU A 118 13.80 -1.72 0.64
#